data_AF-A0AAW2RGG8-F1
#
_entry.id   AF-A0AAW2RGG8-F1
#
_cell.length_a   1.000
_cell.length_b   1.000
_cell.length_c   1.000
_cell.angle_alpha   90.00
_cell.angle_beta   90.00
_cell.angle_gamma   90.00
#
_symmetry.space_group_name_H-M   'P 1'
#
loop_
_entity.id
_entity.type
_entity.pdbx_description
1 polymer ?
#
loop_
_entity_poly.entity_id
_entity_poly.type
_entity_poly.pdbx_seq_one_letter_code
_entity_poly.pdbx_strand_id
1 'polypeptide(L)'
;MEVMTDEDKYTKDGTLDFRNNPANKKTTGAWKACPFILGMMFLTLSASVPGLRPTCYKKDECYATNSQTAVFSLALYLVALGSGGLKPCVSSYGADQFDDVDEVEKDHKSSFFNWLYFSLNIGVLIGCSIPVVIQENIGWGWGFGVSAVATAIAVAFFFSGTRVYRYKKPGGNPLTSLCQVLVASLRKYRVEVPSDKSILYKAADAEAAIVGSRKLDHTNQFRFLDKAAVEKESDHCKGSVNPWRLCTVTQVEELKWIIRLLPVLATGIVFNTVFGQ
;
A
#
# COMPACT_ATOMS: atom_id res chain seq x y z
N MET A 1 10.80 34.33 19.96
CA MET A 1 11.03 33.93 18.56
C MET A 1 12.16 32.91 18.59
N GLU A 2 11.83 31.63 18.79
CA GLU A 2 12.84 30.57 18.83
C GLU A 2 13.36 30.32 17.41
N VAL A 3 14.66 30.53 17.24
CA VAL A 3 15.37 30.24 15.99
C VAL A 3 15.55 28.72 15.92
N MET A 4 14.62 28.05 15.24
CA MET A 4 14.72 26.62 14.92
C MET A 4 15.97 26.39 14.05
N THR A 5 16.91 25.57 14.53
CA THR A 5 18.12 25.17 13.80
C THR A 5 17.78 24.30 12.59
N ASP A 6 18.63 24.30 11.56
CA ASP A 6 18.40 23.56 10.30
C ASP A 6 18.25 22.04 10.51
N GLU A 7 18.74 21.52 11.64
CA GLU A 7 18.59 20.12 12.06
C GLU A 7 17.17 19.70 12.46
N ASP A 8 16.30 20.64 12.84
CA ASP A 8 14.90 20.34 13.17
C ASP A 8 13.95 20.41 11.97
N LYS A 9 14.47 20.83 10.82
CA LYS A 9 13.69 20.90 9.58
C LYS A 9 13.51 19.54 8.92
N TYR A 10 14.42 18.59 9.13
CA TYR A 10 14.43 17.29 8.48
C TYR A 10 14.12 16.13 9.44
N THR A 11 13.59 15.05 8.89
CA THR A 11 13.29 13.80 9.60
C THR A 11 14.59 13.12 10.06
N LYS A 12 14.62 12.65 11.31
CA LYS A 12 15.81 12.08 11.97
C LYS A 12 15.82 10.54 11.93
N ASP A 13 14.73 9.94 11.44
CA ASP A 13 14.49 8.51 11.28
C ASP A 13 15.02 7.95 9.94
N GLY A 14 15.65 8.78 9.11
CA GLY A 14 16.20 8.35 7.82
C GLY A 14 15.14 8.18 6.72
N THR A 15 13.93 8.69 6.93
CA THR A 15 12.93 8.87 5.87
C THR A 15 13.46 9.84 4.83
N LEU A 16 13.39 9.44 3.56
CA LEU A 16 13.80 10.24 2.42
C LEU A 16 12.57 10.76 1.66
N ASP A 17 12.71 11.92 1.03
CA ASP A 17 11.75 12.43 0.06
C ASP A 17 11.81 11.63 -1.25
N PHE A 18 10.91 11.94 -2.19
CA PHE A 18 10.88 11.30 -3.51
C PHE A 18 12.12 11.56 -4.38
N ARG A 19 13.04 12.42 -3.91
CA ARG A 19 14.32 12.77 -4.54
C ARG A 19 15.51 12.20 -3.76
N ASN A 20 15.27 11.28 -2.82
CA ASN A 20 16.29 10.61 -2.02
C ASN A 20 17.05 11.54 -1.04
N ASN A 21 16.50 12.71 -0.70
CA ASN A 21 17.04 13.59 0.34
C ASN A 21 16.31 13.37 1.67
N PRO A 22 16.89 13.70 2.84
CA PRO A 22 16.17 13.65 4.11
C PRO A 22 14.82 14.38 4.02
N ALA A 23 13.73 13.72 4.43
CA ALA A 23 12.39 14.27 4.28
C ALA A 23 12.23 15.49 5.19
N ASN A 24 11.78 16.62 4.64
CA ASN A 24 11.57 17.83 5.43
C ASN A 24 10.23 17.75 6.20
N LYS A 25 10.26 17.81 7.53
CA LYS A 25 9.08 17.68 8.40
C LYS A 25 7.97 18.69 8.10
N LYS A 26 8.31 19.86 7.53
CA LYS A 26 7.34 20.93 7.20
C LYS A 26 6.63 20.72 5.87
N THR A 27 7.24 20.00 4.93
CA THR A 27 6.72 19.80 3.56
C THR A 27 6.29 18.36 3.29
N THR A 28 6.84 17.41 4.02
CA THR A 28 6.63 15.97 3.86
C THR A 28 5.85 15.48 5.09
N GLY A 29 4.66 14.90 4.86
CA GLY A 29 3.73 14.51 5.93
C GLY A 29 2.55 15.47 6.14
N ALA A 30 2.60 16.69 5.60
CA ALA A 30 1.45 17.59 5.50
C ALA A 30 0.57 17.19 4.30
N TRP A 31 -0.14 16.06 4.40
CA TRP A 31 -0.94 15.58 3.28
C TRP A 31 -2.15 16.49 3.04
N LYS A 32 -2.26 16.89 1.76
CA LYS A 32 -3.49 17.36 1.12
C LYS A 32 -4.60 16.34 1.36
N ALA A 33 -5.81 16.83 1.62
CA ALA A 33 -6.98 16.08 2.04
C ALA A 33 -7.04 14.62 1.53
N CYS A 34 -7.29 13.68 2.45
CA CYS A 34 -7.41 12.26 2.15
C CYS A 34 -8.36 12.05 0.96
N PRO A 35 -7.92 11.44 -0.16
CA PRO A 35 -8.74 11.22 -1.35
C PRO A 35 -10.09 10.56 -1.02
N PHE A 36 -10.11 9.73 0.02
CA PHE A 36 -11.32 9.13 0.54
C PHE A 36 -12.31 10.16 1.11
N ILE A 37 -11.85 11.12 1.93
CA ILE A 37 -12.71 12.18 2.49
C ILE A 37 -13.20 13.11 1.37
N LEU A 38 -12.32 13.50 0.44
CA LEU A 38 -12.72 14.29 -0.74
C LEU A 38 -13.77 13.55 -1.58
N GLY A 39 -13.56 12.26 -1.83
CA GLY A 39 -14.51 11.40 -2.54
C GLY A 39 -15.86 11.34 -1.83
N MET A 40 -15.89 11.10 -0.52
CA MET A 40 -17.12 11.06 0.27
C MET A 40 -17.84 12.42 0.31
N MET A 41 -17.10 13.53 0.36
CA MET A 41 -17.68 14.88 0.27
C MET A 41 -18.32 15.13 -1.09
N PHE A 42 -17.61 14.85 -2.19
CA PHE A 42 -18.19 14.99 -3.54
C PHE A 42 -19.40 14.07 -3.74
N LEU A 43 -19.34 12.85 -3.21
CA LEU A 43 -20.45 11.89 -3.27
C LEU A 43 -21.67 12.41 -2.51
N THR A 44 -21.47 12.94 -1.31
CA THR A 44 -22.53 13.53 -0.48
C THR A 44 -23.13 14.78 -1.16
N LEU A 45 -22.28 15.65 -1.73
CA LEU A 45 -22.72 16.84 -2.47
C LEU A 45 -23.53 16.45 -3.71
N SER A 46 -23.11 15.42 -4.44
CA SER A 46 -23.84 14.93 -5.63
C SER A 46 -25.24 14.42 -5.29
N ALA A 47 -25.43 13.87 -4.08
CA ALA A 47 -26.71 13.35 -3.63
C ALA A 47 -27.61 14.40 -2.93
N SER A 48 -27.01 15.46 -2.37
CA SER A 48 -27.71 16.42 -1.51
C SER A 48 -28.03 17.75 -2.20
N VAL A 49 -27.21 18.19 -3.15
CA VAL A 49 -27.35 19.51 -3.78
C VAL A 49 -28.33 19.43 -4.97
N PRO A 50 -29.42 20.22 -4.99
CA PRO A 50 -30.41 20.18 -6.08
C PRO A 50 -29.85 20.44 -7.48
N GLY A 51 -28.73 21.17 -7.61
CA GLY A 51 -28.03 21.40 -8.88
C GLY A 51 -27.13 20.25 -9.35
N LEU A 52 -26.70 19.37 -8.44
CA LEU A 52 -25.87 18.20 -8.76
C LEU A 52 -26.67 16.89 -8.81
N ARG A 53 -27.85 16.88 -8.19
CA ARG A 53 -28.79 15.76 -8.27
C ARG A 53 -29.48 15.76 -9.64
N PRO A 54 -29.62 14.60 -10.32
CA PRO A 54 -30.36 14.53 -11.56
C PRO A 54 -31.82 14.94 -11.35
N THR A 55 -32.36 15.71 -12.30
CA THR A 55 -33.76 16.12 -12.28
C THR A 55 -34.63 14.92 -12.65
N CYS A 56 -35.51 14.53 -11.73
CA CYS A 56 -36.47 13.44 -11.94
C CYS A 56 -37.84 14.05 -12.24
N TYR A 57 -38.39 13.74 -13.42
CA TYR A 57 -39.73 14.19 -13.83
C TYR A 57 -40.82 13.20 -13.39
N LYS A 58 -40.45 11.92 -13.18
CA LYS A 58 -41.26 10.88 -12.52
C LYS A 58 -40.42 10.09 -11.53
N LYS A 59 -41.07 9.25 -10.72
CA LYS A 59 -40.46 8.44 -9.65
C LYS A 59 -39.28 7.57 -10.14
N ASP A 60 -39.29 7.16 -11.42
CA ASP A 60 -38.26 6.30 -12.02
C ASP A 60 -37.64 6.86 -13.34
N GLU A 61 -38.01 8.09 -13.76
CA GLU A 61 -37.46 8.73 -14.96
C GLU A 61 -36.61 9.95 -14.56
N CYS A 62 -35.32 9.70 -14.32
CA CYS A 62 -34.33 10.71 -13.96
C CYS A 62 -33.30 10.88 -15.09
N TYR A 63 -33.12 12.12 -15.55
CA TYR A 63 -32.10 12.45 -16.56
C TYR A 63 -30.94 13.19 -15.90
N ALA A 64 -29.77 12.57 -15.90
CA ALA A 64 -28.53 13.18 -15.44
C ALA A 64 -27.85 13.92 -16.60
N THR A 65 -27.37 15.13 -16.34
CA THR A 65 -26.49 15.84 -17.28
C THR A 65 -25.09 15.22 -17.28
N ASN A 66 -24.34 15.38 -18.37
CA ASN A 66 -22.97 14.85 -18.48
C ASN A 66 -22.06 15.35 -17.33
N SER A 67 -22.25 16.58 -16.86
CA SER A 67 -21.50 17.15 -15.73
C SER A 67 -21.86 16.49 -14.40
N GLN A 68 -23.15 16.22 -14.14
CA GLN A 68 -23.60 15.52 -12.94
C GLN A 68 -23.05 14.10 -12.87
N THR A 69 -23.12 13.36 -13.98
CA THR A 69 -22.54 12.02 -14.09
C THR A 69 -21.01 12.06 -13.90
N ALA A 70 -20.31 13.01 -14.51
CA ALA A 70 -18.86 13.15 -14.36
C ALA A 70 -18.44 13.43 -12.91
N VAL A 71 -19.15 14.31 -12.19
CA VAL A 71 -18.90 14.59 -10.77
C VAL A 71 -19.12 13.35 -9.91
N PHE A 72 -20.21 12.62 -10.15
CA PHE A 72 -20.51 11.37 -9.45
C PHE A 72 -19.44 10.29 -9.71
N SER A 73 -19.05 10.08 -10.97
CA SER A 73 -17.99 9.13 -11.33
C SER A 73 -16.66 9.51 -10.71
N LEU A 74 -16.28 10.79 -10.73
CA LEU A 74 -15.06 11.27 -10.08
C LEU A 74 -15.09 10.99 -8.57
N ALA A 75 -16.22 11.22 -7.91
CA ALA A 75 -16.40 10.91 -6.50
C ALA A 75 -16.18 9.41 -6.21
N LEU A 76 -16.79 8.53 -7.01
CA LEU A 76 -16.61 7.07 -6.88
C LEU A 76 -15.15 6.64 -7.07
N TYR A 77 -14.46 7.18 -8.08
CA TYR A 77 -13.04 6.87 -8.29
C TYR A 77 -12.15 7.35 -7.13
N LEU A 78 -12.46 8.52 -6.54
CA LEU A 78 -11.74 9.02 -5.37
C LEU A 78 -11.98 8.16 -4.12
N VAL A 79 -13.20 7.68 -3.91
CA VAL A 79 -13.53 6.71 -2.84
C VAL A 79 -12.81 5.38 -3.07
N ALA A 80 -12.81 4.87 -4.31
CA ALA A 80 -12.11 3.64 -4.67
C ALA A 80 -10.59 3.75 -4.44
N LEU A 81 -9.98 4.85 -4.91
CA LEU A 81 -8.55 5.12 -4.70
C LEU A 81 -8.21 5.26 -3.21
N GLY A 82 -9.02 6.02 -2.47
CA GLY A 82 -8.82 6.25 -1.05
C GLY A 82 -8.94 4.97 -0.22
N SER A 83 -9.97 4.16 -0.48
CA SER A 83 -10.17 2.88 0.23
C SER A 83 -9.13 1.82 -0.16
N GLY A 84 -8.71 1.79 -1.43
CA GLY A 84 -7.66 0.89 -1.93
C GLY A 84 -6.29 1.18 -1.31
N GLY A 85 -5.97 2.46 -1.07
CA GLY A 85 -4.73 2.85 -0.39
C GLY A 85 -4.79 2.66 1.14
N LEU A 86 -5.92 2.99 1.77
CA LEU A 86 -6.05 2.94 3.23
C LEU A 86 -5.98 1.50 3.77
N LYS A 87 -6.70 0.56 3.15
CA LYS A 87 -6.87 -0.82 3.64
C LYS A 87 -5.54 -1.56 3.92
N PRO A 88 -4.59 -1.67 2.97
CA PRO A 88 -3.34 -2.37 3.24
C PRO A 88 -2.43 -1.61 4.22
N CYS A 89 -2.50 -0.28 4.23
CA CYS A 89 -1.64 0.56 5.06
C CYS A 89 -2.04 0.55 6.54
N VAL A 90 -3.33 0.52 6.87
CA VAL A 90 -3.78 0.54 8.28
C VAL A 90 -3.36 -0.73 9.02
N SER A 91 -3.57 -1.90 8.41
CA SER A 91 -3.22 -3.18 9.05
C SER A 91 -1.71 -3.35 9.20
N SER A 92 -0.93 -2.95 8.20
CA SER A 92 0.54 -2.98 8.29
C SER A 92 1.06 -1.98 9.31
N TYR A 93 0.55 -0.75 9.33
CA TYR A 93 0.94 0.27 10.30
C TYR A 93 0.61 -0.12 11.75
N GLY A 94 -0.55 -0.76 11.97
CA GLY A 94 -0.92 -1.31 13.29
C GLY A 94 0.01 -2.45 13.73
N ALA A 95 0.36 -3.34 12.79
CA ALA A 95 1.31 -4.43 13.06
C ALA A 95 2.72 -3.91 13.39
N ASP A 96 3.11 -2.78 12.81
CA ASP A 96 4.42 -2.15 13.01
C ASP A 96 4.58 -1.47 14.38
N GLN A 97 3.51 -1.36 15.17
CA GLN A 97 3.58 -0.83 16.53
C GLN A 97 4.20 -1.82 17.53
N PHE A 98 4.21 -3.11 17.18
CA PHE A 98 4.71 -4.18 18.05
C PHE A 98 6.07 -4.69 17.54
N ASP A 99 6.99 -4.97 18.46
CA ASP A 99 8.24 -5.65 18.14
C ASP A 99 8.01 -7.15 17.95
N ASP A 100 8.59 -7.71 16.88
CA ASP A 100 8.49 -9.13 16.54
C ASP A 100 9.59 -9.96 17.24
N VAL A 101 10.60 -9.31 17.83
CA VAL A 101 11.70 -9.97 18.56
C VAL A 101 11.33 -10.24 20.02
N ASP A 102 10.50 -9.39 20.62
CA ASP A 102 9.98 -9.59 21.97
C ASP A 102 8.75 -10.51 21.94
N GLU A 103 8.84 -11.67 22.58
CA GLU A 103 7.74 -12.64 22.63
C GLU A 103 6.49 -12.07 23.33
N VAL A 104 6.63 -11.15 24.29
CA VAL A 104 5.48 -10.52 24.97
C VAL A 104 4.76 -9.53 24.06
N GLU A 105 5.48 -8.67 23.35
CA GLU A 105 4.87 -7.74 22.39
C GLU A 105 4.27 -8.48 21.18
N LYS A 106 4.87 -9.60 20.78
CA LYS A 106 4.36 -10.48 19.72
C LYS A 106 3.04 -11.16 20.10
N ASP A 107 2.87 -11.59 21.34
CA ASP A 107 1.58 -12.09 21.83
C ASP A 107 0.52 -10.97 21.86
N HIS A 108 0.89 -9.75 22.27
CA HIS A 108 0.00 -8.59 22.21
C HIS A 108 -0.38 -8.21 20.77
N LYS A 109 0.53 -8.38 19.80
CA LYS A 109 0.25 -8.19 18.37
C LYS A 109 -0.82 -9.17 17.87
N SER A 110 -0.75 -10.44 18.28
CA SER A 110 -1.77 -11.44 17.97
C SER A 110 -3.14 -11.05 18.55
N SER A 111 -3.17 -10.63 19.82
CA SER A 111 -4.38 -10.12 20.46
C SER A 111 -4.97 -8.88 19.76
N PHE A 112 -4.10 -7.95 19.33
CA PHE A 112 -4.49 -6.79 18.52
C PHE A 112 -5.20 -7.20 17.23
N PHE A 113 -4.64 -8.17 16.48
CA PHE A 113 -5.30 -8.66 15.26
C PHE A 113 -6.63 -9.34 15.55
N ASN A 114 -6.75 -10.11 16.64
CA ASN A 114 -8.03 -10.68 17.04
C ASN A 114 -9.09 -9.60 17.29
N TRP A 115 -8.74 -8.54 18.03
CA TRP A 115 -9.65 -7.43 18.29
C TRP A 115 -9.96 -6.60 17.03
N LEU A 116 -8.98 -6.43 16.14
CA LEU A 116 -9.15 -5.79 14.85
C LEU A 116 -10.16 -6.56 13.99
N TYR A 117 -10.02 -7.87 13.86
CA TYR A 117 -10.96 -8.70 13.09
C TYR A 117 -12.35 -8.72 13.71
N PHE A 118 -12.45 -8.81 15.04
CA PHE A 118 -13.74 -8.72 15.73
C PHE A 118 -14.44 -7.39 15.43
N SER A 119 -13.72 -6.27 15.53
CA SER A 119 -14.22 -4.92 15.26
C SER A 119 -14.61 -4.74 13.79
N LEU A 120 -13.85 -5.32 12.85
CA LEU A 120 -14.17 -5.29 11.42
C LEU A 120 -15.46 -6.05 11.11
N ASN A 121 -15.67 -7.23 11.70
CA ASN A 121 -16.90 -7.99 11.49
C ASN A 121 -18.12 -7.23 12.02
N ILE A 122 -18.05 -6.66 13.23
CA ILE A 122 -19.11 -5.80 13.76
C ILE A 122 -19.33 -4.58 12.85
N GLY A 123 -18.24 -3.95 12.40
CA GLY A 123 -18.30 -2.80 11.49
C GLY A 123 -19.02 -3.12 10.18
N VAL A 124 -18.78 -4.30 9.60
CA VAL A 124 -19.48 -4.78 8.40
C VAL A 124 -20.97 -5.00 8.69
N LEU A 125 -21.33 -5.63 9.81
CA LEU A 125 -22.73 -5.83 10.20
C LEU A 125 -23.48 -4.50 10.35
N ILE A 126 -22.86 -3.52 11.02
CA ILE A 126 -23.41 -2.17 11.15
C ILE A 126 -23.47 -1.47 9.80
N GLY A 127 -22.42 -1.60 8.98
CA GLY A 127 -22.31 -0.97 7.67
C GLY A 127 -23.34 -1.47 6.65
N CYS A 128 -23.72 -2.75 6.72
CA CYS A 128 -24.76 -3.34 5.88
C CYS A 128 -26.18 -3.08 6.39
N SER A 129 -26.36 -2.51 7.59
CA SER A 129 -27.67 -2.29 8.20
C SER A 129 -28.00 -0.80 8.34
N ILE A 130 -27.29 -0.08 9.21
CA ILE A 130 -27.65 1.31 9.57
C ILE A 130 -27.58 2.27 8.36
N PRO A 131 -26.48 2.33 7.59
CA PRO A 131 -26.41 3.20 6.42
C PRO A 131 -27.47 2.86 5.37
N VAL A 132 -27.75 1.57 5.16
CA VAL A 132 -28.73 1.10 4.17
C VAL A 132 -30.14 1.57 4.54
N VAL A 133 -30.54 1.39 5.81
CA VAL A 133 -31.83 1.87 6.32
C VAL A 133 -31.97 3.39 6.17
N ILE A 134 -30.89 4.14 6.42
CA ILE A 134 -30.89 5.60 6.24
C ILE A 134 -31.02 5.97 4.76
N GLN A 135 -30.30 5.28 3.87
CA GLN A 135 -30.32 5.53 2.43
C GLN A 135 -31.71 5.28 1.84
N GLU A 136 -32.37 4.20 2.25
CA GLU A 136 -33.69 3.81 1.73
C GLU A 136 -34.82 4.68 2.30
N ASN A 137 -34.78 5.06 3.58
CA ASN A 137 -35.90 5.77 4.24
C ASN A 137 -35.76 7.29 4.25
N ILE A 138 -34.54 7.83 4.40
CA ILE A 138 -34.28 9.27 4.57
C ILE A 138 -33.63 9.85 3.31
N GLY A 139 -32.79 9.05 2.66
CA GLY A 139 -32.19 9.36 1.38
C GLY A 139 -30.66 9.27 1.36
N TRP A 140 -30.13 9.17 0.14
CA TRP A 140 -28.71 8.97 -0.14
C TRP A 140 -27.77 10.04 0.43
N GLY A 141 -28.20 11.30 0.49
CA GLY A 141 -27.41 12.39 1.07
C GLY A 141 -27.07 12.17 2.55
N TRP A 142 -28.06 11.76 3.35
CA TRP A 142 -27.86 11.43 4.77
C TRP A 142 -27.04 10.16 4.94
N GLY A 143 -27.26 9.16 4.09
CA GLY A 143 -26.48 7.92 4.09
C GLY A 143 -24.99 8.17 3.92
N PHE A 144 -24.60 8.89 2.84
CA PHE A 144 -23.19 9.23 2.60
C PHE A 144 -22.64 10.20 3.65
N GLY A 145 -23.46 11.15 4.13
CA GLY A 145 -23.06 12.09 5.16
C GLY A 145 -22.66 11.42 6.48
N VAL A 146 -23.46 10.46 6.97
CA VAL A 146 -23.13 9.70 8.20
C VAL A 146 -21.81 8.95 8.05
N SER A 147 -21.60 8.28 6.91
CA SER A 147 -20.33 7.59 6.62
C SER A 147 -19.14 8.56 6.54
N ALA A 148 -19.34 9.77 5.97
CA ALA A 148 -18.32 10.80 5.88
C ALA A 148 -17.92 11.33 7.27
N VAL A 149 -18.90 11.58 8.15
CA VAL A 149 -18.66 12.03 9.53
C VAL A 149 -17.94 10.96 10.35
N ALA A 150 -18.38 9.70 10.27
CA ALA A 150 -17.72 8.59 10.96
C ALA A 150 -16.24 8.46 10.54
N THR A 151 -15.97 8.62 9.24
CA THR A 151 -14.60 8.63 8.70
C THR A 151 -13.79 9.81 9.22
N ALA A 152 -14.36 11.02 9.25
CA ALA A 152 -13.68 12.21 9.75
C ALA A 152 -13.30 12.05 11.24
N ILE A 153 -14.20 11.45 12.04
CA ILE A 153 -13.94 11.12 13.44
C ILE A 153 -12.79 10.10 13.55
N ALA A 154 -12.82 9.02 12.77
CA ALA A 154 -11.76 8.01 12.78
C ALA A 154 -10.39 8.61 12.42
N VAL A 155 -10.36 9.49 11.42
CA VAL A 155 -9.14 10.20 11.01
C VAL A 155 -8.66 11.16 12.12
N ALA A 156 -9.57 11.84 12.82
CA ALA A 156 -9.20 12.68 13.95
C ALA A 156 -8.57 11.87 15.10
N PHE A 157 -9.12 10.69 15.42
CA PHE A 157 -8.53 9.77 16.40
C PHE A 157 -7.18 9.22 15.97
N PHE A 158 -7.01 8.90 14.68
CA PHE A 158 -5.71 8.49 14.15
C PHE A 158 -4.67 9.61 14.32
N PHE A 159 -5.02 10.85 14.01
CA PHE A 159 -4.09 11.96 14.16
C PHE A 159 -3.81 12.35 15.61
N SER A 160 -4.78 12.17 16.53
CA SER A 160 -4.53 12.46 17.95
C SER A 160 -3.45 11.54 18.55
N GLY A 161 -3.32 10.31 18.04
CA GLY A 161 -2.29 9.34 18.45
C GLY A 161 -0.91 9.54 17.80
N THR A 162 -0.75 10.48 16.87
CA THR A 162 0.48 10.63 16.04
C THR A 162 1.77 10.81 16.86
N ARG A 163 1.69 11.36 18.08
CA ARG A 163 2.84 11.54 18.97
C ARG A 163 3.29 10.25 19.68
N VAL A 164 2.43 9.24 19.73
CA VAL A 164 2.66 7.99 20.46
C VAL A 164 3.12 6.86 19.53
N TYR A 165 2.79 6.96 18.24
CA TYR A 165 3.09 5.91 17.27
C TYR A 165 4.60 5.72 17.02
N ARG A 166 5.00 4.46 16.87
CA ARG A 166 6.33 4.04 16.42
C ARG A 166 6.36 4.08 14.89
N TYR A 167 7.46 4.60 14.33
CA TYR A 167 7.66 4.71 12.88
C TYR A 167 8.74 3.73 12.42
N LYS A 168 8.38 2.79 11.53
CA LYS A 168 9.37 1.93 10.86
C LYS A 168 9.98 2.62 9.65
N LYS A 169 11.28 2.45 9.48
CA LYS A 169 12.03 3.00 8.34
C LYS A 169 11.58 2.34 7.03
N PRO A 170 11.52 3.09 5.91
CA PRO A 170 11.10 2.54 4.63
C PRO A 170 12.06 1.43 4.15
N GLY A 171 11.54 0.21 4.00
CA GLY A 171 12.27 -0.97 3.52
C GLY A 171 12.31 -1.09 1.99
N GLY A 172 12.86 -0.09 1.30
CA GLY A 172 12.98 -0.08 -0.16
C GLY A 172 11.64 -0.20 -0.90
N ASN A 173 11.68 -0.32 -2.24
CA ASN A 173 10.48 -0.58 -3.04
C ASN A 173 10.54 -2.02 -3.61
N PRO A 174 9.70 -2.94 -3.11
CA PRO A 174 9.65 -4.32 -3.60
C PRO A 174 9.43 -4.42 -5.12
N LEU A 175 8.58 -3.58 -5.70
CA LEU A 175 8.32 -3.59 -7.14
C LEU A 175 9.58 -3.22 -7.94
N THR A 176 10.39 -2.28 -7.45
CA THR A 176 11.66 -1.95 -8.11
C THR A 176 12.63 -3.12 -8.07
N SER A 177 12.71 -3.85 -6.96
CA SER A 177 13.51 -5.09 -6.87
C SER A 177 13.05 -6.14 -7.87
N LEU A 178 11.74 -6.34 -8.04
CA LEU A 178 11.20 -7.28 -9.03
C LEU A 178 11.53 -6.86 -10.48
N CYS A 179 11.36 -5.58 -10.80
CA CYS A 179 11.72 -5.04 -12.10
C CYS A 179 13.23 -5.14 -12.37
N GLN A 180 14.07 -4.90 -11.35
CA GLN A 180 15.52 -5.06 -11.44
C GLN A 180 15.91 -6.48 -11.82
N VAL A 181 15.34 -7.49 -11.14
CA VAL A 181 15.61 -8.91 -11.44
C VAL A 181 15.18 -9.28 -12.86
N LEU A 182 14.00 -8.83 -13.31
CA LEU A 182 13.53 -9.07 -14.68
C LEU A 182 14.46 -8.42 -15.71
N VAL A 183 14.84 -7.16 -15.51
CA VAL A 183 15.73 -6.44 -16.42
C VAL A 183 17.14 -7.05 -16.43
N ALA A 184 17.69 -7.38 -15.26
CA ALA A 184 19.01 -7.98 -15.14
C ALA A 184 19.08 -9.38 -15.77
N SER A 185 18.07 -10.22 -15.54
CA SER A 185 17.99 -11.57 -16.13
C SER A 185 17.87 -11.52 -17.66
N LEU A 186 17.08 -10.59 -18.22
CA LEU A 186 16.97 -10.38 -19.66
C LEU A 186 18.28 -9.87 -20.27
N ARG A 187 18.97 -8.92 -19.62
CA ARG A 187 20.28 -8.42 -20.06
C ARG A 187 21.34 -9.52 -20.05
N LYS A 188 21.26 -10.44 -19.09
CA LYS A 188 22.17 -11.59 -18.96
C LYS A 188 21.61 -12.86 -19.61
N TYR A 189 20.66 -12.77 -20.54
CA TYR A 189 20.03 -13.95 -21.14
C TYR A 189 21.01 -14.93 -21.80
N ARG A 190 22.13 -14.45 -22.35
CA ARG A 190 23.19 -15.29 -22.97
C ARG A 190 24.18 -15.89 -21.98
N VAL A 191 24.03 -15.64 -20.68
CA VAL A 191 24.95 -16.11 -19.64
C VAL A 191 24.49 -17.47 -19.13
N GLU A 192 25.45 -18.39 -19.00
CA GLU A 192 25.20 -19.68 -18.35
C GLU A 192 25.23 -19.51 -16.84
N VAL A 193 24.26 -20.12 -16.17
CA VAL A 193 24.17 -20.08 -14.70
C VAL A 193 25.10 -21.15 -14.15
N PRO A 194 26.12 -20.83 -13.35
CA PRO A 194 26.98 -21.82 -12.71
C PRO A 194 26.16 -22.81 -11.87
N SER A 195 26.58 -24.08 -11.83
CA SER A 195 25.91 -25.10 -10.98
C SER A 195 26.21 -24.91 -9.48
N ASP A 196 27.27 -24.18 -9.13
CA ASP A 196 27.69 -23.95 -7.75
C ASP A 196 26.99 -22.75 -7.10
N LYS A 197 26.22 -23.05 -6.05
CA LYS A 197 25.40 -22.08 -5.28
C LYS A 197 26.22 -21.02 -4.53
N SER A 198 27.51 -21.26 -4.31
CA SER A 198 28.43 -20.36 -3.60
C SER A 198 28.92 -19.20 -4.48
N ILE A 199 28.81 -19.32 -5.81
CA ILE A 199 29.32 -18.34 -6.79
C ILE A 199 28.26 -17.26 -7.09
N LEU A 200 27.00 -17.49 -6.70
CA LEU A 200 25.93 -16.51 -6.90
C LEU A 200 26.09 -15.32 -5.94
N TYR A 201 25.82 -14.12 -6.47
CA TYR A 201 26.00 -12.87 -5.72
C TYR A 201 25.07 -12.81 -4.51
N LYS A 202 25.66 -12.99 -3.33
CA LYS A 202 25.06 -12.68 -2.04
C LYS A 202 25.68 -11.35 -1.61
N ALA A 203 24.88 -10.29 -1.51
CA ALA A 203 25.36 -9.09 -0.84
C ALA A 203 25.86 -9.49 0.56
N ALA A 204 27.14 -9.24 0.84
CA ALA A 204 27.72 -9.47 2.14
C ALA A 204 26.91 -8.71 3.21
N ASP A 205 26.90 -9.24 4.42
CA ASP A 205 25.97 -8.97 5.53
C ASP A 205 25.86 -7.50 6.04
N ALA A 206 26.35 -6.49 5.31
CA ALA A 206 26.33 -5.08 5.69
C ALA A 206 25.40 -4.19 4.85
N GLU A 207 24.99 -4.58 3.63
CA GLU A 207 24.12 -3.78 2.76
C GLU A 207 22.97 -4.61 2.18
N ALA A 208 22.28 -5.34 3.05
CA ALA A 208 20.93 -5.76 2.73
C ALA A 208 20.11 -4.48 2.51
N ALA A 209 19.81 -4.15 1.25
CA ALA A 209 18.92 -3.05 0.86
C ALA A 209 17.49 -3.18 1.46
N ILE A 210 17.24 -4.20 2.27
CA ILE A 210 16.05 -4.43 3.07
C ILE A 210 16.51 -5.04 4.42
N VAL A 211 16.64 -4.21 5.46
CA VAL A 211 16.83 -4.68 6.84
C VAL A 211 15.57 -5.46 7.23
N GLY A 212 15.66 -6.79 7.33
CA GLY A 212 14.56 -7.67 7.75
C GLY A 212 14.16 -8.79 6.79
N SER A 213 14.73 -8.89 5.58
CA SER A 213 14.39 -10.01 4.68
C SER A 213 15.02 -11.33 5.17
N ARG A 214 14.20 -12.36 5.39
CA ARG A 214 14.68 -13.73 5.66
C ARG A 214 15.46 -14.23 4.45
N LYS A 215 16.67 -14.76 4.66
CA LYS A 215 17.47 -15.38 3.59
C LYS A 215 16.67 -16.56 3.02
N LEU A 216 16.31 -16.48 1.74
CA LEU A 216 15.62 -17.54 1.02
C LEU A 216 16.64 -18.51 0.41
N ASP A 217 16.40 -19.81 0.59
CA ASP A 217 17.22 -20.85 -0.03
C ASP A 217 17.00 -20.92 -1.54
N HIS A 218 18.10 -21.10 -2.26
CA HIS A 218 18.09 -21.16 -3.71
C HIS A 218 17.33 -22.39 -4.24
N THR A 219 16.39 -22.15 -5.17
CA THR A 219 15.63 -23.22 -5.84
C THR A 219 16.00 -23.36 -7.33
N ASN A 220 16.06 -24.59 -7.82
CA ASN A 220 16.42 -24.91 -9.22
C ASN A 220 15.33 -24.58 -10.28
N GLN A 221 14.13 -24.19 -9.87
CA GLN A 221 13.05 -23.81 -10.79
C GLN A 221 13.24 -22.37 -11.30
N PHE A 222 12.86 -22.11 -12.55
CA PHE A 222 13.04 -20.82 -13.23
C PHE A 222 14.50 -20.35 -13.28
N ARG A 223 15.42 -21.26 -13.67
CA ARG A 223 16.87 -21.01 -13.77
C ARG A 223 17.25 -19.81 -14.64
N PHE A 224 16.37 -19.35 -15.53
CA PHE A 224 16.61 -18.14 -16.31
C PHE A 224 16.69 -16.86 -15.45
N LEU A 225 16.00 -16.81 -14.30
CA LEU A 225 16.03 -15.68 -13.38
C LEU A 225 17.34 -15.61 -12.58
N ASP A 226 17.96 -16.76 -12.33
CA ASP A 226 19.26 -16.85 -11.65
C ASP A 226 20.38 -16.16 -12.41
N LYS A 227 20.20 -15.94 -13.71
CA LYS A 227 21.11 -15.14 -14.55
C LYS A 227 21.29 -13.71 -14.01
N ALA A 228 20.30 -13.17 -13.29
CA ALA A 228 20.40 -11.84 -12.67
C ALA A 228 21.43 -11.79 -11.51
N ALA A 229 21.68 -12.93 -10.86
CA ALA A 229 22.58 -13.05 -9.72
C ALA A 229 23.97 -13.59 -10.09
N VAL A 230 24.25 -13.81 -11.38
CA VAL A 230 25.59 -14.18 -11.87
C VAL A 230 26.46 -12.94 -11.96
N GLU A 231 27.55 -12.90 -11.21
CA GLU A 231 28.50 -11.78 -11.19
C GLU A 231 29.37 -11.77 -12.45
N LYS A 232 29.57 -10.58 -13.04
CA LYS A 232 30.56 -10.32 -14.10
C LYS A 232 31.47 -9.17 -13.70
N GLU A 233 32.72 -9.20 -14.16
CA GLU A 233 33.69 -8.10 -13.95
C GLU A 233 33.16 -6.73 -14.43
N SER A 234 32.29 -6.70 -15.45
CA SER A 234 31.68 -5.46 -15.98
C SER A 234 30.49 -4.90 -15.17
N ASP A 235 30.06 -5.60 -14.11
CA ASP A 235 28.97 -5.15 -13.24
C ASP A 235 29.44 -4.15 -12.17
N HIS A 236 30.76 -4.09 -11.92
CA HIS A 236 31.39 -3.10 -11.05
C HIS A 236 31.69 -1.82 -11.85
N CYS A 237 30.74 -0.89 -11.86
CA CYS A 237 30.96 0.43 -12.41
C CYS A 237 31.35 1.39 -11.27
N LYS A 238 32.60 1.88 -11.28
CA LYS A 238 33.12 2.88 -10.32
C LYS A 238 33.08 2.45 -8.83
N GLY A 239 33.26 1.16 -8.54
CA GLY A 239 33.31 0.63 -7.17
C GLY A 239 31.95 0.46 -6.49
N SER A 240 30.84 0.74 -7.18
CA SER A 240 29.47 0.49 -6.69
C SER A 240 28.74 -0.49 -7.61
N VAL A 241 28.03 -1.46 -7.02
CA VAL A 241 27.21 -2.44 -7.75
C VAL A 241 25.94 -1.77 -8.27
N ASN A 242 25.64 -1.90 -9.57
CA ASN A 242 24.40 -1.36 -10.15
C ASN A 242 23.23 -2.37 -9.97
N PRO A 243 22.17 -2.04 -9.20
CA PRO A 243 21.05 -2.95 -8.93
C PRO A 243 20.28 -3.41 -10.18
N TRP A 244 20.39 -2.69 -11.30
CA TRP A 244 19.74 -3.03 -12.58
C TRP A 244 20.58 -3.94 -13.48
N ARG A 245 21.75 -4.37 -13.01
CA ARG A 245 22.66 -5.28 -13.73
C ARG A 245 23.02 -6.50 -12.88
N LEU A 246 23.14 -6.33 -11.58
CA LEU A 246 23.41 -7.40 -10.63
C LEU A 246 22.39 -7.32 -9.49
N CYS A 247 21.69 -8.44 -9.26
CA CYS A 247 20.70 -8.57 -8.19
C CYS A 247 21.16 -9.64 -7.20
N THR A 248 20.69 -9.57 -5.95
CA THR A 248 21.01 -10.59 -4.95
C THR A 248 20.18 -11.86 -5.17
N VAL A 249 20.68 -13.00 -4.70
CA VAL A 249 19.93 -14.28 -4.73
C VAL A 249 18.58 -14.15 -4.01
N THR A 250 18.52 -13.38 -2.92
CA THR A 250 17.27 -13.16 -2.17
C THR A 250 16.21 -12.46 -3.03
N GLN A 251 16.57 -11.40 -3.77
CA GLN A 251 15.64 -10.71 -4.70
C GLN A 251 15.15 -11.65 -5.82
N VAL A 252 16.04 -12.51 -6.32
CA VAL A 252 15.69 -13.50 -7.36
C VAL A 252 14.70 -14.54 -6.83
N GLU A 253 14.95 -15.08 -5.64
CA GLU A 253 14.06 -16.05 -5.02
C GLU A 253 12.70 -15.43 -4.64
N GLU A 254 12.67 -14.18 -4.15
CA GLU A 254 11.42 -13.43 -3.92
C GLU A 254 10.55 -13.39 -5.19
N LEU A 255 11.13 -13.06 -6.35
CA LEU A 255 10.41 -13.06 -7.63
C LEU A 255 9.95 -14.46 -8.03
N LYS A 256 10.79 -15.50 -7.84
CA LYS A 256 10.40 -16.89 -8.14
C LYS A 256 9.19 -17.31 -7.32
N TRP A 257 9.16 -16.98 -6.03
CA TRP A 257 8.02 -17.26 -5.15
C TRP A 257 6.74 -16.57 -5.62
N ILE A 258 6.82 -15.31 -6.05
CA ILE A 258 5.68 -14.58 -6.62
C ILE A 258 5.16 -15.28 -7.88
N ILE A 259 6.05 -15.66 -8.80
CA ILE A 259 5.68 -16.36 -10.04
C ILE A 259 5.00 -17.70 -9.73
N ARG A 260 5.47 -18.43 -8.71
CA ARG A 260 4.82 -19.68 -8.26
C ARG A 260 3.42 -19.46 -7.70
N LEU A 261 3.15 -18.29 -7.12
CA LEU A 261 1.85 -17.95 -6.55
C LEU A 261 0.84 -17.49 -7.61
N LEU A 262 1.30 -16.98 -8.77
CA LEU A 262 0.43 -16.45 -9.83
C LEU A 262 -0.69 -17.41 -10.29
N PRO A 263 -0.46 -18.73 -10.49
CA PRO A 263 -1.53 -19.64 -10.88
C PRO A 263 -2.62 -19.75 -9.80
N VAL A 264 -2.25 -19.74 -8.52
CA VAL A 264 -3.21 -19.77 -7.39
C VAL A 264 -3.98 -18.44 -7.30
N LEU A 265 -3.32 -17.32 -7.58
CA LEU A 265 -4.01 -16.03 -7.66
C LEU A 265 -4.99 -15.98 -8.85
N ALA A 266 -4.62 -16.58 -9.98
CA ALA A 266 -5.47 -16.63 -11.17
C ALA A 266 -6.75 -17.43 -10.93
N THR A 267 -6.69 -18.57 -10.22
CA THR A 267 -7.90 -19.32 -9.85
C THR A 267 -8.80 -18.54 -8.89
N GLY A 268 -8.21 -17.70 -8.03
CA GLY A 268 -8.95 -16.77 -7.16
C GLY A 268 -9.79 -15.73 -7.91
N ILE A 269 -9.49 -15.41 -9.16
CA ILE A 269 -10.26 -14.44 -9.96
C ILE A 269 -11.71 -14.90 -10.15
N VAL A 270 -11.93 -16.20 -10.37
CA VAL A 270 -13.26 -16.78 -10.56
C VAL A 270 -14.10 -16.59 -9.28
N PHE A 271 -13.53 -16.92 -8.12
CA PHE A 271 -14.19 -16.75 -6.83
C PHE A 271 -14.58 -15.28 -6.56
N ASN A 272 -13.65 -14.34 -6.82
CA ASN A 272 -13.93 -12.91 -6.64
C ASN A 272 -15.00 -12.39 -7.61
N THR A 273 -15.05 -12.94 -8.83
CA THR A 273 -16.08 -12.56 -9.82
C THR A 273 -17.47 -12.98 -9.35
N VAL A 274 -17.61 -14.18 -8.77
CA VAL A 274 -18.87 -14.66 -8.21
C VAL A 274 -19.27 -13.87 -6.96
N PHE A 275 -18.32 -13.56 -6.09
CA PHE A 275 -18.59 -12.75 -4.90
C PHE A 275 -18.98 -11.29 -5.23
N GLY A 276 -18.54 -10.78 -6.38
CA GLY A 276 -18.85 -9.43 -6.86
C GLY A 276 -20.15 -9.28 -7.63
N GLN A 277 -20.86 -10.39 -7.94
CA GLN A 277 -22.21 -10.38 -8.51
C GLN A 277 -23.27 -10.20 -7.41
#